data_AF-A0A2N4Y9E2-F1
#
_entry.id   AF-A0A2N4Y9E2-F1
#
_cell.length_a   1.000
_cell.length_b   1.000
_cell.length_c   1.000
_cell.angle_alpha   90.00
_cell.angle_beta   90.00
_cell.angle_gamma   90.00
#
_symmetry.space_group_name_H-M   'P 1'
#
loop_
_entity.id
_entity.type
_entity.pdbx_description
1 polymer ?
#
loop_
_entity_poly.entity_id
_entity_poly.type
_entity_poly.pdbx_seq_one_letter_code
_entity_poly.pdbx_strand_id
1 'polypeptide(L)'
;MQNGIDKASLDQWYVLDTEAVIPVGRSQNRLLGTDLTVVKQTDGAIEVFAEGRVEPLPLRHRFGFLWATPGEPQREIFPLPEADERDRRYVPCGVVTVKASGLRIVENFLDMAHFPFVHTDVLGAEPHTEVQSYDVEIRREEDEVWATNCTFFQPQAALSASDGITTQYMYRVMTPFTTILYKTCPNATNRWDVIGLFVQPLDPGRCRAHPIMYLIDDVSTTTELIHFQQMIFLQDRIILENQRPVLLPLEPRKEVPTRADASSIAYRRWLKEKGVIYGATTTAA
;
A
#
# COMPACT_ATOMS: atom_id res chain seq x y z
N MET A 1 -21.58 -9.29 -16.05
CA MET A 1 -20.54 -9.46 -15.02
C MET A 1 -19.47 -10.38 -15.59
N GLN A 2 -18.34 -9.85 -16.06
CA GLN A 2 -17.18 -10.68 -16.39
C GLN A 2 -16.51 -11.10 -15.06
N ASN A 3 -16.33 -12.41 -14.86
CA ASN A 3 -15.51 -13.04 -13.81
C ASN A 3 -15.84 -12.86 -12.32
N GLY A 4 -17.02 -12.35 -11.94
CA GLY A 4 -17.43 -12.32 -10.52
C GLY A 4 -16.65 -11.35 -9.62
N ILE A 5 -15.92 -10.41 -10.23
CA ILE A 5 -15.22 -9.30 -9.55
C ILE A 5 -16.21 -8.14 -9.40
N ASP A 6 -16.25 -7.49 -8.24
CA ASP A 6 -17.10 -6.33 -8.02
C ASP A 6 -16.62 -5.10 -8.83
N LYS A 7 -17.58 -4.23 -9.20
CA LYS A 7 -17.30 -2.99 -9.94
C LYS A 7 -16.36 -2.06 -9.16
N ALA A 8 -16.46 -2.05 -7.83
CA ALA A 8 -15.62 -1.20 -6.98
C ALA A 8 -14.13 -1.57 -7.05
N SER A 9 -13.82 -2.82 -7.35
CA SER A 9 -12.47 -3.32 -7.61
C SER A 9 -12.07 -3.16 -9.08
N LEU A 10 -12.97 -3.41 -10.04
CA LEU A 10 -12.63 -3.26 -11.46
C LEU A 10 -12.32 -1.81 -11.86
N ASP A 11 -13.07 -0.85 -11.32
CA ASP A 11 -13.01 0.57 -11.69
C ASP A 11 -11.97 1.33 -10.84
N GLN A 12 -10.79 0.75 -10.66
CA GLN A 12 -9.65 1.34 -9.97
C GLN A 12 -8.41 1.37 -10.87
N TRP A 13 -7.48 2.26 -10.56
CA TRP A 13 -6.13 2.24 -11.10
C TRP A 13 -5.24 1.34 -10.24
N TYR A 14 -4.51 0.42 -10.88
CA TYR A 14 -3.60 -0.51 -10.23
C TYR A 14 -2.18 -0.33 -10.73
N VAL A 15 -1.23 -0.32 -9.80
CA VAL A 15 0.19 -0.43 -10.11
C VAL A 15 0.48 -1.78 -10.77
N LEU A 16 1.33 -1.81 -11.78
CA LEU A 16 1.83 -3.05 -12.40
C LEU A 16 3.30 -3.29 -12.06
N ASP A 17 4.18 -2.40 -12.50
CA ASP A 17 5.63 -2.48 -12.29
C ASP A 17 6.23 -1.06 -12.43
N THR A 18 7.48 -0.88 -12.01
CA THR A 18 8.24 0.32 -12.39
C THR A 18 8.66 0.22 -13.85
N GLU A 19 8.61 1.33 -14.59
CA GLU A 19 8.95 1.32 -16.02
C GLU A 19 10.38 0.86 -16.30
N ALA A 20 11.27 1.07 -15.32
CA ALA A 20 12.66 0.66 -15.34
C ALA A 20 12.85 -0.86 -15.38
N VAL A 21 11.91 -1.65 -14.84
CA VAL A 21 12.02 -3.12 -14.79
C VAL A 21 11.23 -3.84 -15.87
N ILE A 22 10.38 -3.12 -16.63
CA ILE A 22 9.66 -3.70 -17.76
C ILE A 22 10.65 -3.92 -18.92
N PRO A 23 10.88 -5.17 -19.37
CA PRO A 23 11.81 -5.47 -20.44
C PRO A 23 11.25 -5.06 -21.80
N VAL A 24 12.12 -4.65 -22.73
CA VAL A 24 11.75 -4.47 -24.14
C VAL A 24 11.29 -5.81 -24.72
N GLY A 25 10.22 -5.78 -25.52
CA GLY A 25 9.55 -6.95 -26.07
C GLY A 25 8.27 -7.29 -25.30
N ARG A 26 7.94 -8.58 -25.24
CA ARG A 26 6.72 -9.08 -24.59
C ARG A 26 7.06 -9.70 -23.24
N SER A 27 6.31 -9.33 -22.20
CA SER A 27 6.39 -9.93 -20.86
C SER A 27 4.99 -10.22 -20.32
N GLN A 28 4.92 -11.08 -19.29
CA GLN A 28 3.65 -11.49 -18.67
C GLN A 28 3.47 -10.79 -17.32
N ASN A 29 2.22 -10.40 -17.04
CA ASN A 29 1.80 -9.85 -15.76
C ASN A 29 0.40 -10.39 -15.43
N ARG A 30 -0.16 -10.07 -14.26
CA ARG A 30 -1.48 -10.53 -13.82
C ARG A 30 -2.16 -9.49 -12.95
N LEU A 31 -3.45 -9.28 -13.13
CA LEU A 31 -4.22 -8.32 -12.35
C LEU A 31 -5.63 -8.84 -12.11
N LEU A 32 -6.06 -8.85 -10.85
CA LEU A 32 -7.40 -9.28 -10.43
C LEU A 32 -7.81 -10.64 -11.02
N GLY A 33 -6.89 -11.60 -11.06
CA GLY A 33 -7.14 -12.94 -11.59
C GLY A 33 -7.12 -13.03 -13.12
N THR A 34 -6.82 -11.94 -13.83
CA THR A 34 -6.72 -11.88 -15.30
C THR A 34 -5.27 -11.81 -15.72
N ASP A 35 -4.85 -12.68 -16.64
CA ASP A 35 -3.50 -12.61 -17.20
C ASP A 35 -3.36 -11.41 -18.14
N LEU A 36 -2.21 -10.75 -18.06
CA LEU A 36 -1.87 -9.57 -18.83
C LEU A 36 -0.64 -9.85 -19.68
N THR A 37 -0.65 -9.38 -20.92
CA THR A 37 0.57 -9.26 -21.72
C THR A 37 1.00 -7.79 -21.75
N VAL A 38 2.22 -7.52 -21.32
CA VAL A 38 2.85 -6.19 -21.41
C VAL A 38 3.81 -6.20 -22.60
N VAL A 39 3.64 -5.24 -23.50
CA VAL A 39 4.49 -5.05 -24.67
C VAL A 39 5.20 -3.71 -24.53
N LYS A 40 6.53 -3.73 -24.46
CA LYS A 40 7.36 -2.51 -24.46
C LYS A 40 8.16 -2.44 -25.75
N GLN A 41 7.95 -1.39 -26.52
CA GLN A 41 8.67 -1.12 -27.76
C GLN A 41 10.07 -0.55 -27.47
N THR A 42 10.94 -0.58 -28.48
CA THR A 42 12.33 -0.09 -28.37
C THR A 42 12.43 1.42 -28.14
N ASP A 43 11.39 2.17 -28.52
CA ASP A 43 11.26 3.61 -28.27
C ASP A 43 10.72 3.92 -26.86
N GLY A 44 10.39 2.90 -26.07
CA GLY A 44 9.85 3.02 -24.72
C GLY A 44 8.33 3.01 -24.63
N ALA A 45 7.59 3.01 -25.75
CA ALA A 45 6.13 2.92 -25.71
C ALA A 45 5.67 1.59 -25.07
N ILE A 46 4.69 1.64 -24.18
CA ILE A 46 4.16 0.46 -23.49
C ILE A 46 2.68 0.31 -23.78
N GLU A 47 2.28 -0.90 -24.14
CA GLU A 47 0.89 -1.32 -24.26
C GLU A 47 0.66 -2.54 -23.35
N VAL A 48 -0.52 -2.62 -22.73
CA VAL A 48 -0.89 -3.74 -21.86
C VAL A 48 -2.22 -4.31 -22.33
N PHE A 49 -2.27 -5.62 -22.55
CA PHE A 49 -3.47 -6.32 -23.03
C PHE A 49 -3.93 -7.29 -21.96
N ALA A 50 -5.22 -7.25 -21.61
CA ALA A 50 -5.82 -8.27 -20.76
C ALA A 50 -6.26 -9.49 -21.59
N GLU A 51 -6.16 -10.67 -21.00
CA GLU A 51 -6.67 -11.90 -21.61
C GLU A 51 -8.12 -11.72 -22.10
N GLY A 52 -8.38 -12.14 -23.33
CA GLY A 52 -9.69 -12.01 -23.96
C GLY A 52 -10.05 -10.59 -24.44
N ARG A 53 -9.14 -9.61 -24.33
CA ARG A 53 -9.31 -8.27 -24.92
C ARG A 53 -8.37 -8.06 -26.11
N VAL A 54 -8.90 -7.41 -27.15
CA VAL A 54 -8.13 -7.00 -28.33
C VAL A 54 -7.49 -5.63 -28.12
N GLU A 55 -8.26 -4.69 -27.56
CA GLU A 55 -7.78 -3.34 -27.26
C GLU A 55 -6.89 -3.31 -26.02
N PRO A 56 -5.86 -2.44 -26.01
CA PRO A 56 -5.01 -2.26 -24.83
C PRO A 56 -5.81 -1.64 -23.67
N LEU A 57 -5.43 -1.99 -22.45
CA LEU A 57 -5.93 -1.35 -21.24
C LEU A 57 -5.51 0.12 -21.20
N PRO A 58 -6.33 1.01 -20.63
CA PRO A 58 -5.91 2.38 -20.35
C PRO A 58 -4.71 2.37 -19.40
N LEU A 59 -3.72 3.22 -19.69
CA LEU A 59 -2.48 3.34 -18.93
C LEU A 59 -2.28 4.76 -18.38
N ARG A 60 -1.57 4.83 -17.25
CA ARG A 60 -1.05 6.07 -16.66
C ARG A 60 0.37 5.87 -16.16
N HIS A 61 1.20 6.90 -16.35
CA HIS A 61 2.57 6.97 -15.86
C HIS A 61 2.61 7.94 -14.69
N ARG A 62 2.71 7.42 -13.47
CA ARG A 62 2.65 8.25 -12.26
C ARG A 62 3.44 7.60 -11.14
N PHE A 63 4.09 8.43 -10.32
CA PHE A 63 4.85 7.97 -9.15
C PHE A 63 6.01 7.02 -9.51
N GLY A 64 6.53 7.07 -10.74
CA GLY A 64 7.58 6.15 -11.22
C GLY A 64 7.09 4.75 -11.58
N PHE A 65 5.77 4.54 -11.63
CA PHE A 65 5.15 3.27 -11.99
C PHE A 65 4.26 3.38 -13.23
N LEU A 66 4.11 2.24 -13.90
CA LEU A 66 3.03 2.01 -14.85
C LEU A 66 1.77 1.58 -14.11
N TRP A 67 0.69 2.30 -14.32
CA TRP A 67 -0.63 1.99 -13.81
C TRP A 67 -1.56 1.56 -14.94
N ALA A 68 -2.41 0.59 -14.66
CA ALA A 68 -3.44 0.12 -15.59
C ALA A 68 -4.79 -0.02 -14.88
N THR A 69 -5.87 0.00 -15.66
CA THR A 69 -7.22 -0.31 -15.16
C THR A 69 -7.91 -1.31 -16.09
N PRO A 70 -8.57 -2.34 -15.54
CA PRO A 70 -9.42 -3.24 -16.33
C PRO A 70 -10.85 -2.70 -16.53
N GLY A 71 -11.24 -1.65 -15.80
CA GLY A 71 -12.60 -1.08 -15.79
C GLY A 71 -12.64 0.37 -16.26
N GLU A 72 -13.60 1.12 -15.72
CA GLU A 72 -13.87 2.52 -16.03
C GLU A 72 -13.78 3.38 -14.77
N PRO A 73 -12.55 3.71 -14.31
CA PRO A 73 -12.35 4.43 -13.06
C PRO A 73 -12.98 5.84 -13.15
N GLN A 74 -13.74 6.21 -12.11
CA GLN A 74 -14.42 7.51 -12.03
C GLN A 74 -13.49 8.66 -11.61
N ARG A 75 -12.30 8.33 -11.08
CA ARG A 75 -11.30 9.27 -10.61
C ARG A 75 -9.95 8.95 -11.26
N GLU A 76 -9.12 9.96 -11.43
CA GLU A 76 -7.71 9.79 -11.78
C GLU A 76 -6.92 9.20 -10.60
N ILE A 77 -5.66 8.84 -10.83
CA ILE A 77 -4.75 8.45 -9.74
C ILE A 77 -4.70 9.59 -8.72
N PHE A 78 -4.82 9.23 -7.43
CA PHE A 78 -4.88 10.16 -6.31
C PHE A 78 -3.71 11.17 -6.32
N PRO A 79 -3.93 12.41 -5.87
CA PRO A 79 -2.86 13.40 -5.77
C PRO A 79 -1.91 13.05 -4.62
N LEU A 80 -0.61 13.17 -4.90
CA LEU A 80 0.46 13.08 -3.91
C LEU A 80 1.49 14.18 -4.24
N PRO A 81 1.26 15.42 -3.79
CA PRO A 81 2.11 16.57 -4.12
C PRO A 81 3.57 16.36 -3.73
N GLU A 82 3.83 15.63 -2.65
CA GLU A 82 5.18 15.31 -2.20
C GLU A 82 5.96 14.52 -3.25
N ALA A 83 5.30 13.69 -4.06
CA ALA A 83 6.00 13.00 -5.14
C ALA A 83 6.48 13.91 -6.29
N ASP A 84 5.96 15.14 -6.35
CA ASP A 84 6.30 16.14 -7.38
C ASP A 84 7.34 17.16 -6.87
N GLU A 85 7.75 17.08 -5.60
CA GLU A 85 8.77 17.97 -5.01
C GLU A 85 10.18 17.58 -5.48
N ARG A 86 10.91 18.54 -6.06
CA ARG A 86 12.21 18.29 -6.73
C ARG A 86 13.34 17.86 -5.80
N ASP A 87 13.25 18.20 -4.53
CA ASP A 87 14.26 17.93 -3.52
C ASP A 87 14.00 16.62 -2.75
N ARG A 88 12.90 15.92 -3.04
CA ARG A 88 12.65 14.59 -2.50
C ARG A 88 13.28 13.52 -3.36
N ARG A 89 13.89 12.55 -2.67
CA ARG A 89 14.41 11.35 -3.31
C ARG A 89 13.30 10.34 -3.51
N TYR A 90 13.09 9.97 -4.76
CA TYR A 90 12.29 8.82 -5.16
C TYR A 90 13.07 7.51 -4.92
N VAL A 91 12.55 6.63 -4.07
CA VAL A 91 13.19 5.36 -3.71
C VAL A 91 12.21 4.19 -3.92
N PRO A 92 12.26 3.52 -5.09
CA PRO A 92 11.47 2.31 -5.32
C PRO A 92 12.11 1.13 -4.58
N CYS A 93 11.38 0.53 -3.65
CA CYS A 93 11.95 -0.43 -2.69
C CYS A 93 11.91 -1.89 -3.19
N GLY A 94 11.80 -2.08 -4.50
CA GLY A 94 11.58 -3.39 -5.12
C GLY A 94 10.15 -3.89 -4.94
N VAL A 95 9.87 -5.07 -5.49
CA VAL A 95 8.53 -5.67 -5.51
C VAL A 95 8.56 -6.97 -4.72
N VAL A 96 7.59 -7.16 -3.82
CA VAL A 96 7.48 -8.38 -3.03
C VAL A 96 6.15 -9.06 -3.33
N THR A 97 6.19 -10.31 -3.78
CA THR A 97 4.99 -11.13 -3.92
C THR A 97 4.63 -11.76 -2.58
N VAL A 98 3.38 -11.59 -2.14
CA VAL A 98 2.88 -12.07 -0.85
C VAL A 98 1.66 -12.97 -1.07
N LYS A 99 1.62 -14.12 -0.39
CA LYS A 99 0.47 -15.05 -0.40
C LYS A 99 -0.61 -14.62 0.61
N ALA A 100 -1.11 -13.40 0.45
CA ALA A 100 -2.20 -12.84 1.25
C ALA A 100 -3.15 -12.03 0.36
N SER A 101 -4.35 -11.74 0.87
CA SER A 101 -5.22 -10.75 0.24
C SER A 101 -4.56 -9.38 0.22
N GLY A 102 -4.69 -8.64 -0.90
CA GLY A 102 -4.19 -7.27 -0.98
C GLY A 102 -4.80 -6.35 0.08
N LEU A 103 -6.02 -6.64 0.54
CA LEU A 103 -6.68 -5.87 1.60
C LEU A 103 -6.03 -6.11 2.97
N ARG A 104 -5.50 -7.33 3.23
CA ARG A 104 -4.72 -7.63 4.45
C ARG A 104 -3.40 -6.88 4.46
N ILE A 105 -2.78 -6.69 3.29
CA ILE A 105 -1.54 -5.91 3.15
C ILE A 105 -1.78 -4.45 3.56
N VAL A 106 -2.85 -3.84 3.03
CA VAL A 106 -3.22 -2.47 3.40
C VAL A 106 -3.54 -2.39 4.89
N GLU A 107 -4.32 -3.32 5.43
CA GLU A 107 -4.66 -3.35 6.85
C GLU A 107 -3.41 -3.47 7.75
N ASN A 108 -2.48 -4.37 7.44
CA ASN A 108 -1.22 -4.50 8.19
C ASN A 108 -0.39 -3.21 8.17
N PHE A 109 -0.37 -2.49 7.04
CA PHE A 109 0.34 -1.21 6.96
C PHE A 109 -0.27 -0.13 7.88
N LEU A 110 -1.56 -0.21 8.20
CA LEU A 110 -2.27 0.73 9.09
C LEU A 110 -2.17 0.38 10.57
N ASP A 111 -1.75 -0.85 10.89
CA ASP A 111 -1.69 -1.37 12.25
C ASP A 111 -0.42 -0.86 12.94
N MET A 112 -0.57 -0.09 14.01
CA MET A 112 0.55 0.36 14.84
C MET A 112 0.81 -0.59 16.02
N ALA A 113 -0.18 -1.41 16.39
CA ALA A 113 -0.11 -2.26 17.57
C ALA A 113 0.90 -3.39 17.40
N HIS A 114 1.23 -3.78 16.16
CA HIS A 114 2.22 -4.83 15.90
C HIS A 114 3.67 -4.34 15.97
N PHE A 115 3.91 -3.02 15.95
CA PHE A 115 5.26 -2.44 15.91
C PHE A 115 6.23 -3.01 16.95
N PRO A 116 5.91 -3.02 18.26
CA PRO A 116 6.85 -3.48 19.28
C PRO A 116 7.05 -4.99 19.32
N PHE A 117 6.25 -5.77 18.56
CA PHE A 117 6.29 -7.23 18.59
C PHE A 117 6.91 -7.82 17.32
N VAL A 118 6.56 -7.29 16.14
CA VAL A 118 7.06 -7.78 14.84
C VAL A 118 8.33 -7.03 14.44
N HIS A 119 8.39 -5.74 14.72
CA HIS A 119 9.49 -4.84 14.35
C HIS A 119 10.27 -4.39 15.58
N THR A 120 10.52 -5.34 16.49
CA THR A 120 11.23 -5.13 17.75
C THR A 120 12.56 -4.41 17.49
N ASP A 121 12.83 -3.37 18.29
CA ASP A 121 14.01 -2.50 18.24
C ASP A 121 14.15 -1.67 16.96
N VAL A 122 13.16 -1.73 16.05
CA VAL A 122 13.11 -0.91 14.82
C VAL A 122 11.97 0.09 14.93
N LEU A 123 10.72 -0.37 14.86
CA LEU A 123 9.54 0.50 14.86
C LEU A 123 8.88 0.64 16.23
N GLY A 124 9.18 -0.25 17.17
CA GLY A 124 8.74 -0.22 18.55
C GLY A 124 9.57 -1.19 19.39
N ALA A 125 9.45 -1.12 20.72
CA ALA A 125 10.11 -2.06 21.62
C ALA A 125 9.37 -2.17 22.96
N GLU A 126 9.46 -3.32 23.62
CA GLU A 126 9.02 -3.46 25.01
C GLU A 126 9.90 -2.62 25.95
N PRO A 127 9.34 -2.02 27.02
CA PRO A 127 7.94 -2.11 27.47
C PRO A 127 6.99 -1.08 26.81
N HIS A 128 7.44 -0.30 25.83
CA HIS A 128 6.67 0.76 25.17
C HIS A 128 5.74 0.19 24.09
N THR A 129 4.63 -0.42 24.53
CA THR A 129 3.70 -1.16 23.66
C THR A 129 2.35 -0.46 23.42
N GLU A 130 2.08 0.63 24.13
CA GLU A 130 0.79 1.31 24.08
C GLU A 130 0.61 2.12 22.79
N VAL A 131 -0.44 1.80 22.04
CA VAL A 131 -0.95 2.67 20.96
C VAL A 131 -1.81 3.77 21.60
N GLN A 132 -1.33 5.01 21.53
CA GLN A 132 -2.08 6.16 22.03
C GLN A 132 -3.38 6.37 21.23
N SER A 133 -4.34 7.09 21.81
CA SER A 133 -5.56 7.46 21.06
C SER A 133 -5.21 8.41 19.91
N TYR A 134 -5.80 8.14 18.74
CA TYR A 134 -5.61 8.91 17.52
C TYR A 134 -6.96 9.09 16.82
N ASP A 135 -7.03 10.04 15.88
CA ASP A 135 -8.26 10.37 15.18
C ASP A 135 -8.37 9.56 13.89
N VAL A 136 -9.58 9.11 13.57
CA VAL A 136 -9.86 8.37 12.33
C VAL A 136 -11.13 8.87 11.69
N GLU A 137 -11.05 9.17 10.40
CA GLU A 137 -12.16 9.68 9.61
C GLU A 137 -12.21 9.06 8.21
N ILE A 138 -13.42 9.01 7.65
CA ILE A 138 -13.63 8.72 6.25
C ILE A 138 -14.01 10.05 5.59
N ARG A 139 -13.09 10.63 4.84
CA ARG A 139 -13.32 11.91 4.14
C ARG A 139 -14.11 11.63 2.87
N ARG A 140 -15.36 12.11 2.82
CA ARG A 140 -16.34 11.72 1.78
C ARG A 140 -16.11 12.40 0.44
N GLU A 141 -15.56 13.61 0.43
CA GLU A 141 -15.28 14.36 -0.80
C GLU A 141 -14.15 13.68 -1.58
N GLU A 142 -13.04 13.41 -0.89
CA GLU A 142 -11.87 12.70 -1.41
C GLU A 142 -12.12 11.19 -1.54
N ASP A 143 -13.11 10.66 -0.82
CA ASP A 143 -13.43 9.24 -0.73
C ASP A 143 -12.24 8.42 -0.24
N GLU A 144 -11.71 8.81 0.92
CA GLU A 144 -10.48 8.25 1.50
C GLU A 144 -10.64 7.99 3.01
N VAL A 145 -9.81 7.09 3.55
CA VAL A 145 -9.70 6.87 4.99
C VAL A 145 -8.43 7.55 5.49
N TRP A 146 -8.56 8.32 6.56
CA TRP A 146 -7.45 9.04 7.19
C TRP A 146 -7.34 8.67 8.65
N ALA A 147 -6.12 8.42 9.11
CA ALA A 147 -5.78 8.37 10.52
C ALA A 147 -4.75 9.47 10.82
N THR A 148 -5.07 10.36 11.76
CA THR A 148 -4.29 11.56 12.07
C THR A 148 -3.99 11.62 13.56
N ASN A 149 -3.05 12.47 13.95
CA ASN A 149 -2.58 12.59 15.34
C ASN A 149 -2.06 11.27 15.91
N CYS A 150 -1.59 10.36 15.05
CA CYS A 150 -0.98 9.12 15.46
C CYS A 150 0.42 9.41 16.01
N THR A 151 0.74 8.86 17.18
CA THR A 151 2.09 8.96 17.74
C THR A 151 2.54 7.60 18.26
N PHE A 152 3.83 7.30 18.09
CA PHE A 152 4.42 6.07 18.59
C PHE A 152 5.88 6.30 18.97
N PHE A 153 6.32 5.65 20.05
CA PHE A 153 7.73 5.69 20.44
C PHE A 153 8.54 4.74 19.55
N GLN A 154 9.53 5.26 18.84
CA GLN A 154 10.42 4.44 18.00
C GLN A 154 11.84 4.47 18.53
N PRO A 155 12.46 3.30 18.78
CA PRO A 155 13.90 3.20 19.01
C PRO A 155 14.72 3.71 17.81
N GLN A 156 14.27 3.45 16.59
CA GLN A 156 14.90 3.90 15.35
C GLN A 156 13.89 4.60 14.43
N ALA A 157 13.75 5.92 14.57
CA ALA A 157 12.75 6.71 13.81
C ALA A 157 13.10 6.93 12.33
N ALA A 158 14.37 6.83 11.95
CA ALA A 158 14.82 6.81 10.56
C ALA A 158 16.19 6.13 10.52
N LEU A 159 16.66 5.77 9.32
CA LEU A 159 18.02 5.25 9.18
C LEU A 159 19.07 6.25 9.68
N SER A 160 18.81 7.55 9.51
CA SER A 160 19.67 8.64 9.97
C SER A 160 19.53 8.99 11.47
N ALA A 161 18.57 8.40 12.20
CA ALA A 161 18.31 8.76 13.60
C ALA A 161 19.20 7.95 14.56
N SER A 162 19.82 8.64 15.53
CA SER A 162 20.70 8.04 16.55
C SER A 162 20.02 7.70 17.87
N ASP A 163 18.92 8.37 18.20
CA ASP A 163 18.23 8.25 19.49
C ASP A 163 16.73 7.98 19.29
N GLY A 164 16.13 7.27 20.26
CA GLY A 164 14.70 6.97 20.23
C GLY A 164 13.86 8.23 20.40
N ILE A 165 12.89 8.44 19.50
CA ILE A 165 12.01 9.61 19.53
C ILE A 165 10.54 9.20 19.41
N THR A 166 9.66 10.01 20.00
CA THR A 166 8.24 9.92 19.70
C THR A 166 8.00 10.43 18.29
N THR A 167 7.63 9.53 17.40
CA THR A 167 7.39 9.82 16.00
C THR A 167 5.91 10.11 15.78
N GLN A 168 5.61 11.10 14.96
CA GLN A 168 4.26 11.39 14.50
C GLN A 168 4.00 10.68 13.17
N TYR A 169 2.78 10.17 13.03
CA TYR A 169 2.29 9.53 11.82
C TYR A 169 0.97 10.14 11.39
N MET A 170 0.74 10.07 10.09
CA MET A 170 -0.56 10.22 9.48
C MET A 170 -0.69 9.19 8.37
N TYR A 171 -1.77 8.43 8.39
CA TYR A 171 -2.06 7.41 7.39
C TYR A 171 -3.20 7.87 6.49
N ARG A 172 -3.11 7.48 5.23
CA ARG A 172 -4.09 7.77 4.20
C ARG A 172 -4.29 6.54 3.34
N VAL A 173 -5.54 6.12 3.16
CA VAL A 173 -5.94 5.06 2.21
C VAL A 173 -6.76 5.70 1.11
N MET A 174 -6.23 5.69 -0.12
CA MET A 174 -6.79 6.42 -1.26
C MET A 174 -7.63 5.52 -2.18
N THR A 175 -7.27 4.24 -2.26
CA THR A 175 -8.06 3.21 -2.94
C THR A 175 -8.06 1.95 -2.08
N PRO A 176 -8.91 0.94 -2.36
CA PRO A 176 -8.89 -0.31 -1.62
C PRO A 176 -7.52 -0.97 -1.52
N PHE A 177 -6.57 -0.67 -2.42
CA PHE A 177 -5.27 -1.33 -2.50
C PHE A 177 -4.08 -0.36 -2.45
N THR A 178 -4.28 0.91 -2.09
CA THR A 178 -3.19 1.89 -1.99
C THR A 178 -3.25 2.67 -0.68
N THR A 179 -2.10 2.79 -0.03
CA THR A 179 -1.95 3.52 1.23
C THR A 179 -0.65 4.32 1.25
N ILE A 180 -0.69 5.46 1.94
CA ILE A 180 0.45 6.33 2.21
C ILE A 180 0.58 6.53 3.72
N LEU A 181 1.82 6.53 4.19
CA LEU A 181 2.24 6.97 5.50
C LEU A 181 3.04 8.26 5.37
N TYR A 182 2.62 9.27 6.12
CA TYR A 182 3.36 10.49 6.40
C TYR A 182 4.02 10.33 7.76
N LYS A 183 5.34 10.43 7.83
CA LYS A 183 6.14 10.18 9.04
C LYS A 183 7.03 11.37 9.34
N THR A 184 7.20 11.71 10.62
CA THR A 184 8.11 12.80 11.03
C THR A 184 9.43 12.71 10.29
N CYS A 185 9.81 13.77 9.58
CA CYS A 185 11.09 13.86 8.90
C CYS A 185 12.16 14.41 9.87
N PRO A 186 13.21 13.63 10.21
CA PRO A 186 14.29 14.12 11.07
C PRO A 186 15.05 15.29 10.45
N ASN A 187 15.10 15.35 9.11
CA ASN A 187 15.90 16.31 8.36
C ASN A 187 15.14 17.63 8.06
N ALA A 188 13.82 17.69 8.32
CA ALA A 188 12.99 18.87 8.08
C ALA A 188 11.77 18.93 9.00
N THR A 189 11.79 19.83 9.99
CA THR A 189 10.78 19.91 11.08
C THR A 189 9.33 20.10 10.60
N ASN A 190 9.10 20.77 9.47
CA ASN A 190 7.77 21.08 8.95
C ASN A 190 7.38 20.25 7.72
N ARG A 191 8.08 19.14 7.45
CA ARG A 191 7.83 18.28 6.31
C ARG A 191 7.74 16.83 6.77
N TRP A 192 6.96 16.05 6.03
CA TRP A 192 6.80 14.62 6.27
C TRP A 192 7.75 13.84 5.37
N ASP A 193 8.39 12.79 5.87
CA ASP A 193 8.80 11.69 4.99
C ASP A 193 7.55 10.94 4.54
N VAL A 194 7.53 10.52 3.28
CA VAL A 194 6.35 9.87 2.69
C VAL A 194 6.71 8.46 2.25
N ILE A 195 6.00 7.47 2.77
CA ILE A 195 6.18 6.06 2.45
C ILE A 195 4.87 5.54 1.88
N GLY A 196 4.90 5.04 0.65
CA GLY A 196 3.74 4.47 -0.01
C GLY A 196 3.82 2.95 -0.11
N LEU A 197 2.65 2.33 -0.08
CA LEU A 197 2.49 0.92 -0.38
C LEU A 197 1.36 0.76 -1.40
N PHE A 198 1.75 0.46 -2.64
CA PHE A 198 0.80 0.22 -3.73
C PHE A 198 0.69 -1.27 -3.97
N VAL A 199 -0.50 -1.82 -3.78
CA VAL A 199 -0.74 -3.26 -3.84
C VAL A 199 -1.40 -3.59 -5.17
N GLN A 200 -0.81 -4.53 -5.88
CA GLN A 200 -1.34 -5.14 -7.09
C GLN A 200 -1.92 -6.52 -6.73
N PRO A 201 -3.25 -6.68 -6.67
CA PRO A 201 -3.85 -7.99 -6.44
C PRO A 201 -3.67 -8.86 -7.70
N LEU A 202 -2.98 -9.98 -7.56
CA LEU A 202 -2.81 -10.95 -8.65
C LEU A 202 -3.98 -11.93 -8.67
N ASP A 203 -4.38 -12.41 -7.49
CA ASP A 203 -5.51 -13.30 -7.22
C ASP A 203 -6.14 -12.89 -5.87
N PRO A 204 -7.33 -13.39 -5.46
CA PRO A 204 -7.96 -12.96 -4.21
C PRO A 204 -7.09 -13.11 -2.95
N GLY A 205 -6.21 -14.12 -2.91
CA GLY A 205 -5.28 -14.39 -1.81
C GLY A 205 -3.80 -14.27 -2.18
N ARG A 206 -3.47 -13.56 -3.26
CA ARG A 206 -2.09 -13.36 -3.71
C ARG A 206 -1.91 -12.00 -4.36
N CYS A 207 -0.90 -11.25 -3.93
CA CYS A 207 -0.64 -9.90 -4.45
C CYS A 207 0.86 -9.61 -4.62
N ARG A 208 1.19 -8.54 -5.34
CA ARG A 208 2.48 -7.88 -5.31
C ARG A 208 2.37 -6.56 -4.56
N ALA A 209 3.25 -6.35 -3.60
CA ALA A 209 3.40 -5.08 -2.91
C ALA A 209 4.55 -4.29 -3.55
N HIS A 210 4.27 -3.04 -3.88
CA HIS A 210 5.20 -2.08 -4.46
C HIS A 210 5.46 -0.94 -3.45
N PRO A 211 6.35 -1.17 -2.46
CA PRO A 211 6.77 -0.13 -1.53
C PRO A 211 7.59 0.97 -2.23
N ILE A 212 7.37 2.20 -1.82
CA ILE A 212 8.03 3.39 -2.35
C ILE A 212 8.26 4.40 -1.23
N MET A 213 9.35 5.16 -1.31
CA MET A 213 9.59 6.28 -0.40
C MET A 213 9.90 7.57 -1.17
N TYR A 214 9.46 8.69 -0.61
CA TYR A 214 9.80 10.06 -1.01
C TYR A 214 10.38 10.80 0.19
N LEU A 215 11.70 10.80 0.30
CA LEU A 215 12.42 11.20 1.49
C LEU A 215 13.21 12.50 1.28
N ILE A 216 13.35 13.27 2.35
CA ILE A 216 14.33 14.36 2.42
C ILE A 216 15.53 13.80 3.17
N ASP A 217 16.46 13.19 2.46
CA ASP A 217 17.64 12.53 3.04
C ASP A 217 18.79 12.62 2.03
N ASP A 218 19.80 13.43 2.31
CA ASP A 218 20.99 13.60 1.47
C ASP A 218 22.19 12.78 1.94
N VAL A 219 22.04 12.01 3.02
CA VAL A 219 23.12 11.27 3.67
C VAL A 219 23.10 9.79 3.31
N SER A 220 21.94 9.14 3.40
CA SER A 220 21.83 7.69 3.23
C SER A 220 21.98 7.27 1.77
N THR A 221 22.65 6.16 1.48
CA THR A 221 22.67 5.62 0.12
C THR A 221 21.29 5.04 -0.25
N THR A 222 20.96 5.03 -1.55
CA THR A 222 19.70 4.45 -2.02
C THR A 222 19.58 2.96 -1.65
N THR A 223 20.70 2.22 -1.67
CA THR A 223 20.73 0.80 -1.30
C THR A 223 20.38 0.59 0.17
N GLU A 224 20.91 1.41 1.08
CA GLU A 224 20.59 1.31 2.50
C GLU A 224 19.12 1.60 2.78
N LEU A 225 18.56 2.63 2.12
CA LEU A 225 17.14 2.97 2.21
C LEU A 225 16.24 1.82 1.73
N ILE A 226 16.59 1.20 0.59
CA ILE A 226 15.86 0.02 0.07
C ILE A 226 15.97 -1.15 1.05
N HIS A 227 17.18 -1.46 1.54
CA HIS A 227 17.41 -2.56 2.47
C HIS A 227 16.62 -2.38 3.78
N PHE A 228 16.60 -1.17 4.33
CA PHE A 228 15.84 -0.87 5.54
C PHE A 228 14.34 -1.12 5.35
N GLN A 229 13.76 -0.61 4.26
CA GLN A 229 12.35 -0.82 3.95
C GLN A 229 12.02 -2.29 3.68
N GLN A 230 12.90 -3.02 2.98
CA GLN A 230 12.70 -4.44 2.70
C GLN A 230 12.81 -5.29 3.97
N MET A 231 13.73 -4.96 4.87
CA MET A 231 13.88 -5.67 6.15
C MET A 231 12.59 -5.60 6.96
N ILE A 232 11.99 -4.40 7.11
CA ILE A 232 10.70 -4.21 7.79
C ILE A 232 9.61 -5.04 7.10
N PHE A 233 9.47 -4.87 5.77
CA PHE A 233 8.40 -5.54 5.03
C PHE A 233 8.48 -7.07 5.08
N LEU A 234 9.69 -7.64 5.11
CA LEU A 234 9.88 -9.09 5.19
C LEU A 234 9.53 -9.65 6.57
N GLN A 235 9.59 -8.86 7.64
CA GLN A 235 9.08 -9.24 8.96
C GLN A 235 7.53 -9.36 8.92
N ASP A 236 6.85 -8.38 8.32
CA ASP A 236 5.40 -8.41 8.14
C ASP A 236 4.93 -9.59 7.28
N ARG A 237 5.69 -9.91 6.22
CA ARG A 237 5.33 -10.96 5.27
C ARG A 237 5.04 -12.30 5.95
N ILE A 238 5.80 -12.65 6.98
CA ILE A 238 5.61 -13.91 7.71
C ILE A 238 4.24 -13.92 8.39
N ILE A 239 3.82 -12.81 9.00
CA ILE A 239 2.52 -12.69 9.65
C ILE A 239 1.40 -12.75 8.60
N LEU A 240 1.53 -11.94 7.54
CA LEU A 240 0.55 -11.84 6.45
C LEU A 240 0.24 -13.19 5.79
N GLU A 241 1.26 -13.99 5.45
CA GLU A 241 1.06 -15.29 4.79
C GLU A 241 0.46 -16.37 5.74
N ASN A 242 0.49 -16.14 7.05
CA ASN A 242 -0.03 -17.05 8.06
C ASN A 242 -1.42 -16.67 8.61
N GLN A 243 -1.95 -15.48 8.29
CA GLN A 243 -3.32 -15.10 8.68
C GLN A 243 -4.37 -16.06 8.10
N ARG A 244 -5.34 -16.46 8.93
CA ARG A 244 -6.47 -17.32 8.53
C ARG A 244 -7.79 -16.73 9.04
N PRO A 245 -8.81 -16.57 8.18
CA PRO A 245 -8.80 -16.84 6.73
C PRO A 245 -7.86 -15.89 5.96
N VAL A 246 -7.43 -16.33 4.76
CA VAL A 246 -6.49 -15.59 3.88
C VAL A 246 -7.12 -14.29 3.36
N LEU A 247 -8.41 -14.34 3.04
CA LEU A 247 -9.19 -13.16 2.62
C LEU A 247 -9.57 -12.33 3.84
N LEU A 248 -9.72 -11.02 3.65
CA LEU A 248 -10.04 -10.08 4.74
C LEU A 248 -11.50 -10.25 5.19
N PRO A 249 -11.79 -10.61 6.46
CA PRO A 249 -13.15 -10.70 6.93
C PRO A 249 -13.81 -9.34 7.08
N LEU A 250 -14.85 -9.12 6.30
CA LEU A 250 -15.72 -7.96 6.46
C LEU A 250 -16.93 -8.32 7.35
N GLU A 251 -17.29 -9.57 7.56
CA GLU A 251 -18.46 -9.89 8.38
C GLU A 251 -18.29 -9.40 9.84
N PRO A 252 -19.31 -8.78 10.45
CA PRO A 252 -19.25 -8.40 11.86
C PRO A 252 -18.92 -9.60 12.76
N ARG A 253 -18.12 -9.37 13.81
CA ARG A 253 -17.76 -10.35 14.85
C ARG A 253 -16.95 -11.57 14.39
N LYS A 254 -16.48 -11.61 13.14
CA LYS A 254 -15.50 -12.63 12.70
C LYS A 254 -14.14 -12.44 13.35
N GLU A 255 -13.77 -11.20 13.58
CA GLU A 255 -12.58 -10.80 14.34
C GLU A 255 -12.99 -9.82 15.44
N VAL A 256 -12.17 -9.70 16.48
CA VAL A 256 -12.46 -8.93 17.70
C VAL A 256 -11.55 -7.69 17.73
N PRO A 257 -12.04 -6.52 17.28
CA PRO A 257 -11.24 -5.31 17.30
C PRO A 257 -11.18 -4.69 18.70
N THR A 258 -10.10 -3.96 18.94
CA THR A 258 -9.82 -3.15 20.13
C THR A 258 -9.76 -1.66 19.75
N ARG A 259 -9.46 -0.79 20.73
CA ARG A 259 -9.33 0.66 20.48
C ARG A 259 -8.14 1.00 19.59
N ALA A 260 -7.06 0.21 19.61
CA ALA A 260 -5.90 0.43 18.78
C ALA A 260 -6.20 0.23 17.28
N ASP A 261 -7.25 -0.54 16.96
CA ASP A 261 -7.62 -0.96 15.60
C ASP A 261 -8.55 0.04 14.89
N ALA A 262 -8.66 1.29 15.38
CA ALA A 262 -9.61 2.28 14.85
C ALA A 262 -9.45 2.52 13.33
N SER A 263 -8.21 2.57 12.82
CA SER A 263 -7.90 2.69 11.39
C SER A 263 -8.39 1.48 10.58
N SER A 264 -8.10 0.26 11.05
CA SER A 264 -8.58 -1.00 10.45
C SER A 264 -10.11 -1.05 10.40
N ILE A 265 -10.79 -0.68 11.49
CA ILE A 265 -12.27 -0.66 11.55
C ILE A 265 -12.84 0.32 10.51
N ALA A 266 -12.26 1.52 10.41
CA ALA A 266 -12.70 2.52 9.44
C ALA A 266 -12.46 2.06 8.00
N TYR A 267 -11.30 1.47 7.71
CA TYR A 267 -10.97 0.88 6.41
C TYR A 267 -11.97 -0.22 6.02
N ARG A 268 -12.24 -1.19 6.91
CA ARG A 268 -13.24 -2.24 6.65
C ARG A 268 -14.64 -1.69 6.42
N ARG A 269 -15.06 -0.67 7.19
CA ARG A 269 -16.35 0.00 7.00
C ARG A 269 -16.41 0.66 5.62
N TRP A 270 -15.36 1.37 5.24
CA TRP A 270 -15.26 2.04 3.94
C TRP A 270 -15.29 1.04 2.76
N LEU A 271 -14.57 -0.09 2.87
CA LEU A 271 -14.62 -1.17 1.88
C LEU A 271 -16.04 -1.73 1.68
N LYS A 272 -16.78 -1.94 2.78
CA LYS A 272 -18.17 -2.41 2.72
C LYS A 272 -19.10 -1.41 2.05
N GLU A 273 -19.00 -0.14 2.41
CA GLU A 273 -19.81 0.93 1.83
C GLU A 273 -19.58 1.03 0.31
N LYS A 274 -18.36 0.75 -0.15
CA LYS A 274 -18.01 0.65 -1.57
C LYS A 274 -18.50 -0.62 -2.27
N GLY A 275 -18.83 -1.67 -1.51
CA GLY A 275 -19.17 -2.98 -2.07
C GLY A 275 -17.95 -3.75 -2.60
N VAL A 276 -16.77 -3.55 -2.00
CA VAL A 276 -15.58 -4.35 -2.34
C VAL A 276 -15.76 -5.78 -1.85
N ILE A 277 -15.60 -6.74 -2.77
CA ILE A 277 -15.71 -8.18 -2.52
C ILE A 277 -14.40 -8.89 -2.85
N TYR A 278 -13.64 -8.40 -3.86
CA TYR A 278 -12.38 -9.00 -4.26
C TYR A 278 -11.35 -8.98 -3.12
N GLY A 279 -10.88 -10.16 -2.71
CA GLY A 279 -9.93 -10.29 -1.61
C GLY A 279 -10.57 -10.25 -0.21
N ALA A 280 -11.90 -10.18 -0.10
CA ALA A 280 -12.63 -10.17 1.17
C ALA A 280 -13.51 -11.42 1.35
N THR A 281 -13.81 -11.78 2.59
CA THR A 281 -14.98 -12.61 2.89
C THR A 281 -16.16 -11.71 3.21
N THR A 282 -17.30 -11.99 2.58
CA THR A 282 -18.58 -11.36 2.85
C THR A 282 -19.58 -12.44 3.21
N THR A 283 -20.58 -12.08 4.03
CA THR A 283 -21.70 -12.98 4.27
C THR A 283 -22.44 -13.13 2.96
N ALA A 284 -22.68 -14.37 2.51
CA ALA A 284 -23.64 -14.59 1.42
C ALA A 284 -24.95 -13.90 1.81
N ALA A 285 -25.47 -13.07 0.90
CA ALA A 285 -26.75 -12.38 1.06
C ALA A 285 -27.89 -13.39 1.24
#